data_AF-A0A6G1R221-F1
#
_entry.id   AF-A0A6G1R221-F1
#
_cell.length_a   1.000
_cell.length_b   1.000
_cell.length_c   1.000
_cell.angle_alpha   90.00
_cell.angle_beta   90.00
_cell.angle_gamma   90.00
#
_symmetry.space_group_name_H-M   'P 1'
#
loop_
_entity.id
_entity.type
_entity.pdbx_description
1 polymer ?
#
loop_
_entity_poly.entity_id
_entity_poly.type
_entity_poly.pdbx_seq_one_letter_code
_entity_poly.pdbx_strand_id
1 'polypeptide(L)'
;MMSCGNDFVETLKKIGYPKADELNGEDFDWLFELSEDKSFLEWFCGNVNAQHVVSQKELQDFDSLLESGKPILEGNALDEALKTLKPVNSKNSSQEEEEEEEELKKLEDELQTLQKLKKLQI
;
A
#
# COMPACT_ATOMS: atom_id res chain seq x y z
N MET A 1 -30.61 4.91 -17.78
CA MET A 1 -29.14 4.98 -17.85
C MET A 1 -28.74 5.92 -16.74
N MET A 2 -27.86 5.52 -15.82
CA MET A 2 -27.22 6.49 -14.92
C MET A 2 -26.33 7.38 -15.79
N SER A 3 -26.44 8.69 -15.59
CA SER A 3 -25.65 9.70 -16.30
C SER A 3 -24.18 9.57 -15.89
N CYS A 4 -23.26 9.49 -16.85
CA CYS A 4 -21.81 9.40 -16.58
C CYS A 4 -21.30 10.68 -15.92
N GLY A 5 -21.92 11.83 -16.22
CA GLY A 5 -21.60 13.08 -15.56
C GLY A 5 -22.01 13.11 -14.07
N ASN A 6 -23.04 12.37 -13.66
CA ASN A 6 -23.33 12.20 -12.22
C ASN A 6 -22.22 11.44 -11.49
N ASP A 7 -21.67 10.38 -12.10
CA ASP A 7 -20.54 9.63 -11.51
C ASP A 7 -19.31 10.54 -11.36
N PHE A 8 -19.08 11.43 -12.32
CA PHE A 8 -18.03 12.44 -12.26
C PHE A 8 -18.24 13.42 -11.09
N VAL A 9 -19.43 13.99 -10.96
CA VAL A 9 -19.74 14.92 -9.86
C VAL A 9 -19.66 14.21 -8.50
N GLU A 10 -20.14 12.97 -8.39
CA GLU A 10 -19.96 12.19 -7.16
C GLU A 10 -18.50 11.97 -6.82
N THR A 11 -17.65 11.72 -7.81
CA THR A 11 -16.21 11.56 -7.62
C THR A 11 -15.58 12.87 -7.13
N LEU A 12 -15.97 14.01 -7.70
CA LEU A 12 -15.58 15.34 -7.21
C LEU A 12 -15.99 15.58 -5.75
N LYS A 13 -17.19 15.14 -5.35
CA LYS A 13 -17.63 15.20 -3.95
C LYS A 13 -16.77 14.31 -3.06
N LYS A 14 -16.48 13.07 -3.50
CA LYS A 14 -15.64 12.11 -2.75
C LYS A 14 -14.22 12.62 -2.50
N ILE A 15 -13.65 13.37 -3.44
CA ILE A 15 -12.32 14.00 -3.28
C ILE A 15 -12.37 15.35 -2.55
N GLY A 16 -13.55 15.80 -2.11
CA GLY A 16 -13.69 17.04 -1.35
C GLY A 16 -13.56 18.31 -2.18
N TYR A 17 -13.89 18.28 -3.48
CA TYR A 17 -13.91 19.49 -4.30
C TYR A 17 -14.95 20.49 -3.76
N PRO A 18 -14.56 21.74 -3.38
CA PRO A 18 -15.41 22.63 -2.59
C PRO A 18 -16.73 23.04 -3.23
N LYS A 19 -16.82 23.01 -4.56
CA LYS A 19 -18.02 23.41 -5.32
C LYS A 19 -18.78 22.23 -5.91
N ALA A 20 -18.44 21.00 -5.53
CA ALA A 20 -19.03 19.81 -6.13
C ALA A 20 -20.54 19.73 -5.93
N ASP A 21 -21.08 20.34 -4.87
CA ASP A 21 -22.53 20.40 -4.62
C ASP A 21 -23.28 21.39 -5.52
N GLU A 22 -22.58 22.34 -6.15
CA GLU A 22 -23.15 23.31 -7.10
C GLU A 22 -23.19 22.76 -8.53
N LEU A 23 -22.54 21.62 -8.78
CA LEU A 23 -22.43 21.02 -10.11
C LEU A 23 -23.62 20.10 -10.40
N ASN A 24 -24.20 20.24 -11.59
CA ASN A 24 -25.17 19.30 -12.13
C ASN A 24 -24.44 18.28 -13.01
N GLY A 25 -24.59 16.99 -12.74
CA GLY A 25 -23.92 15.94 -13.52
C GLY A 25 -24.34 15.90 -14.98
N GLU A 26 -25.59 16.24 -15.30
CA GLU A 26 -26.08 16.26 -16.69
C GLU A 26 -25.29 17.23 -17.58
N ASP A 27 -24.76 18.33 -17.00
CA ASP A 27 -23.93 19.30 -17.71
C ASP A 27 -22.56 18.73 -18.12
N PHE A 28 -22.19 17.55 -17.64
CA PHE A 28 -20.92 16.87 -17.92
C PHE A 28 -21.07 15.60 -18.74
N ASP A 29 -22.29 15.17 -19.11
CA ASP A 29 -22.49 13.96 -19.90
C ASP A 29 -21.79 14.04 -21.27
N TRP A 30 -21.76 15.22 -21.90
CA TRP A 30 -21.05 15.46 -23.16
C TRP A 30 -19.55 15.18 -23.08
N LEU A 31 -18.95 15.28 -21.89
CA LEU A 31 -17.52 15.06 -21.70
C LEU A 31 -17.15 13.59 -21.92
N PHE A 32 -18.08 12.67 -21.64
CA PHE A 32 -17.91 11.22 -21.84
C PHE A 32 -18.21 10.76 -23.27
N GLU A 33 -18.79 11.63 -24.10
CA GLU A 33 -19.03 11.37 -25.52
C GLU A 33 -17.78 11.63 -26.37
N LEU A 34 -16.83 12.42 -25.86
CA LEU A 34 -15.53 12.64 -26.49
C LEU A 34 -14.61 11.42 -26.24
N SER A 35 -14.26 10.71 -27.32
CA SER A 35 -13.53 9.44 -27.18
C SER A 35 -12.12 9.59 -26.62
N GLU A 36 -11.50 10.76 -26.74
CA GLU A 36 -10.13 11.01 -26.28
C GLU A 36 -10.03 11.00 -24.75
N ASP A 37 -11.03 11.58 -24.06
CA ASP A 37 -11.02 11.73 -22.61
C ASP A 37 -11.81 10.66 -21.88
N LYS A 38 -12.64 9.89 -22.59
CA LYS A 38 -13.53 8.87 -22.00
C LYS A 38 -12.78 7.87 -21.11
N SER A 39 -11.68 7.30 -21.60
CA SER A 39 -10.91 6.31 -20.82
C SER A 39 -10.32 6.89 -19.54
N PHE A 40 -9.89 8.16 -19.57
CA PHE A 40 -9.41 8.86 -18.39
C PHE A 40 -10.54 9.10 -17.40
N LEU A 41 -11.71 9.56 -17.87
CA LEU A 41 -12.86 9.88 -17.02
C LEU A 41 -13.45 8.63 -16.35
N GLU A 42 -13.54 7.53 -17.09
CA GLU A 42 -13.96 6.24 -16.53
C GLU A 42 -12.97 5.76 -15.45
N TRP A 43 -11.66 5.87 -15.72
CA TRP A 43 -10.64 5.55 -14.72
C TRP A 43 -10.75 6.46 -13.49
N PHE A 44 -10.91 7.77 -13.71
CA PHE A 44 -11.00 8.78 -12.65
C PHE A 44 -12.19 8.47 -11.73
N CYS A 45 -13.38 8.26 -12.29
CA CYS A 45 -14.57 7.97 -11.51
C CYS A 45 -14.53 6.62 -10.79
N GLY A 46 -13.81 5.64 -11.36
CA GLY A 46 -13.68 4.30 -10.78
C GLY A 46 -12.58 4.16 -9.72
N ASN A 47 -11.52 4.96 -9.79
CA ASN A 47 -10.30 4.73 -9.00
C ASN A 47 -9.97 5.86 -8.03
N VAL A 48 -10.35 7.10 -8.32
CA VAL A 48 -9.98 8.25 -7.48
C VAL A 48 -10.96 8.40 -6.31
N ASN A 49 -10.42 8.69 -5.13
CA ASN A 49 -11.18 8.85 -3.89
C ASN A 49 -10.38 9.72 -2.90
N ALA A 50 -10.93 9.96 -1.71
CA ALA A 50 -10.34 10.82 -0.68
C ALA A 50 -8.89 10.46 -0.28
N GLN A 51 -8.46 9.20 -0.41
CA GLN A 51 -7.09 8.78 -0.07
C GLN A 51 -6.04 9.31 -1.06
N HIS A 52 -6.47 9.71 -2.26
CA HIS A 52 -5.60 10.27 -3.29
C HIS A 52 -5.50 11.80 -3.17
N VAL A 53 -6.13 12.40 -2.17
CA VAL A 53 -6.16 13.84 -1.94
C VAL A 53 -5.22 14.18 -0.81
N VAL A 54 -4.27 15.08 -1.07
CA VAL A 54 -3.35 15.58 -0.06
C VAL A 54 -4.11 16.46 0.92
N SER A 55 -4.06 16.11 2.19
CA SER A 55 -4.65 16.91 3.26
C SER A 55 -3.80 18.14 3.56
N GLN A 56 -4.44 19.18 4.12
CA GLN A 56 -3.72 20.38 4.56
C GLN A 56 -2.61 20.08 5.57
N LYS A 57 -2.81 19.04 6.39
CA LYS A 57 -1.81 18.60 7.36
C LYS A 57 -0.60 18.00 6.68
N GLU A 58 -0.79 17.10 5.72
CA GLU A 58 0.32 16.50 4.96
C GLU A 58 1.12 17.57 4.21
N LEU A 59 0.43 18.60 3.70
CA LEU A 59 1.08 19.74 3.06
C LEU A 59 1.97 20.52 4.04
N GLN A 60 1.45 20.80 5.24
CA GLN A 60 2.22 21.47 6.31
C GLN A 60 3.39 20.64 6.83
N ASP A 61 3.19 19.32 6.97
CA ASP A 61 4.24 18.40 7.39
C ASP A 61 5.35 18.34 6.31
N PHE A 62 4.98 18.40 5.04
CA PHE A 62 5.93 18.50 3.92
C PHE A 62 6.67 19.84 3.88
N ASP A 63 5.97 20.96 4.08
CA ASP A 63 6.60 22.28 4.18
C ASP A 63 7.61 22.32 5.34
N SER A 64 7.23 21.77 6.50
CA SER A 64 8.12 21.65 7.66
C SER A 64 9.35 20.78 7.36
N LEU A 65 9.18 19.72 6.56
CA LEU A 65 10.29 18.87 6.11
C LEU A 65 11.25 19.66 5.21
N LEU A 66 10.74 20.47 4.28
CA LEU A 66 11.54 21.35 3.43
C LEU A 66 12.31 22.39 4.25
N GLU A 67 11.64 23.03 5.21
CA GLU A 67 12.24 24.04 6.09
C GLU A 67 13.31 23.45 7.02
N SER A 68 13.26 22.15 7.30
CA SER A 68 14.24 21.49 8.18
C SER A 68 15.67 21.50 7.64
N GLY A 69 15.87 21.79 6.34
CA GLY A 69 17.18 21.85 5.69
C GLY A 69 17.90 20.50 5.61
N LYS A 70 17.23 19.40 5.97
CA LYS A 70 17.76 18.04 5.86
C LYS A 70 17.60 17.54 4.42
N PRO A 71 18.51 16.68 3.93
CA PRO A 71 18.32 16.05 2.63
C PRO A 71 17.05 15.21 2.62
N ILE A 72 16.18 15.44 1.64
CA ILE A 72 14.95 14.67 1.42
C ILE A 72 15.31 13.40 0.67
N LEU A 73 14.81 12.27 1.17
CA LEU A 73 15.02 10.98 0.54
C LEU A 73 14.00 10.79 -0.58
N GLU A 74 14.41 11.03 -1.82
CA GLU A 74 13.55 10.96 -3.01
C GLU A 74 14.22 10.23 -4.18
N GLY A 75 13.41 9.77 -5.14
CA GLY A 75 13.85 9.12 -6.37
C GLY A 75 14.83 7.95 -6.13
N ASN A 76 15.95 7.96 -6.85
CA ASN A 76 16.95 6.89 -6.79
C ASN A 76 17.49 6.64 -5.37
N ALA A 77 17.62 7.70 -4.54
CA ALA A 77 18.12 7.53 -3.18
C ALA A 77 17.11 6.75 -2.31
N LEU A 78 15.82 6.99 -2.51
CA LEU A 78 14.74 6.21 -1.88
C LEU A 78 14.73 4.77 -2.40
N ASP A 79 14.88 4.58 -3.71
CA ASP A 79 14.91 3.23 -4.30
C ASP A 79 16.07 2.38 -3.76
N GLU A 80 17.27 2.97 -3.65
CA GLU A 80 18.41 2.28 -3.03
C GLU A 80 18.17 1.99 -1.55
N ALA A 81 17.57 2.92 -0.80
CA ALA A 81 17.19 2.67 0.60
C ALA A 81 16.15 1.54 0.71
N LEU A 82 15.16 1.49 -0.16
CA LEU A 82 14.16 0.41 -0.21
C LEU A 82 14.77 -0.95 -0.52
N LYS A 83 15.83 -1.02 -1.34
CA LYS A 83 16.58 -2.28 -1.56
C LYS A 83 17.31 -2.77 -0.31
N THR A 84 17.70 -1.87 0.59
CA THR A 84 18.33 -2.25 1.87
C THR A 84 17.32 -2.75 2.91
N LEU A 85 16.04 -2.40 2.74
CA LEU A 85 14.96 -2.96 3.53
C LEU A 85 14.75 -4.41 3.10
N LYS A 86 15.30 -5.36 3.87
CA LYS A 86 14.87 -6.76 3.78
C LYS A 86 13.34 -6.80 3.96
N PRO A 87 12.60 -7.61 3.18
CA PRO A 87 11.16 -7.68 3.32
C PRO A 87 10.82 -8.16 4.73
N VAL A 88 10.40 -7.23 5.59
CA VAL A 88 10.07 -7.50 7.01
C VAL A 88 8.89 -8.47 7.15
N ASN A 89 8.18 -8.80 6.07
CA ASN A 89 7.04 -9.73 6.09
C ASN A 89 6.87 -10.60 4.83
N SER A 90 7.88 -10.70 3.96
CA SER A 90 7.86 -11.83 3.02
C SER A 90 8.46 -12.99 3.79
N LYS A 91 7.59 -13.73 4.48
CA LYS A 91 7.86 -15.10 4.90
C LYS A 91 8.69 -15.76 3.82
N ASN A 92 9.98 -15.94 4.09
CA ASN A 92 10.82 -16.93 3.43
C ASN A 92 10.43 -18.31 3.99
N SER A 93 9.12 -18.54 4.12
CA SER A 93 8.50 -19.56 4.96
C SER A 93 9.04 -20.93 4.61
N SER A 94 9.37 -21.20 3.35
CA SER A 94 9.92 -22.50 2.99
C SER A 94 11.33 -22.77 3.53
N GLN A 95 12.25 -21.79 3.52
CA GLN A 95 13.64 -22.09 3.87
C GLN A 95 13.93 -21.92 5.36
N GLU A 96 13.33 -20.92 6.00
CA GLU A 96 13.46 -20.73 7.46
C GLU A 96 12.67 -21.81 8.23
N GLU A 97 11.51 -22.26 7.73
CA GLU A 97 10.78 -23.38 8.37
C GLU A 97 11.52 -24.71 8.18
N GLU A 98 12.18 -24.95 7.04
CA GLU A 98 13.01 -26.14 6.82
C GLU A 98 14.22 -26.17 7.77
N GLU A 99 14.92 -25.04 7.94
CA GLU A 99 16.04 -24.92 8.89
C GLU A 99 15.58 -25.12 10.35
N GLU A 100 14.44 -24.52 10.74
CA GLU A 100 13.85 -24.70 12.08
C GLU A 100 13.39 -26.15 12.33
N GLU A 101 12.81 -26.82 11.33
CA GLU A 101 12.36 -28.21 11.42
C GLU A 101 13.55 -29.19 11.52
N GLU A 102 14.65 -28.94 10.80
CA GLU A 102 15.89 -29.70 10.94
C GLU A 102 16.53 -29.53 12.34
N GLU A 103 16.56 -28.31 12.87
CA GLU A 103 17.08 -28.05 14.23
C GLU A 103 16.21 -28.70 15.31
N LEU A 104 14.89 -28.62 15.19
CA LEU A 104 13.94 -29.28 16.11
C LEU A 104 14.13 -30.80 16.13
N LYS A 105 14.26 -31.41 14.96
CA LYS A 105 14.46 -32.86 14.83
C LYS A 105 15.76 -33.31 15.49
N LYS A 106 16.84 -32.56 15.29
CA LYS A 106 18.14 -32.84 15.94
C LYS A 106 18.02 -32.78 17.47
N LEU A 107 17.35 -31.75 18.00
CA LEU A 107 17.12 -31.64 19.44
C LEU A 107 16.30 -32.81 19.99
N GLU A 108 15.28 -33.26 19.26
CA GLU A 108 14.44 -34.39 19.68
C GLU A 108 15.22 -35.71 19.71
N ASP A 109 16.08 -35.95 18.72
CA ASP A 109 16.97 -37.11 18.67
C ASP A 109 18.00 -37.12 19.81
N GLU A 110 18.57 -35.96 20.14
CA GLU A 110 19.46 -35.78 21.29
C GLU A 110 18.72 -36.09 22.61
N LEU A 111 17.49 -35.59 22.77
CA LEU A 111 16.66 -35.82 23.95
C LEU A 111 16.33 -37.31 24.11
N GLN A 112 15.94 -38.00 23.03
CA GLN A 112 15.68 -39.44 23.07
C GLN A 112 16.93 -40.24 23.46
N THR A 113 18.10 -39.85 22.95
CA THR A 113 19.37 -40.50 23.26
C THR A 113 19.70 -40.34 24.75
N LEU A 114 19.55 -39.13 25.30
CA LEU A 114 19.76 -38.87 26.72
C LEU A 114 18.76 -39.62 27.60
N GLN A 115 17.50 -39.74 27.19
CA GLN A 115 16.50 -40.54 27.91
C GLN A 115 16.85 -42.04 27.94
N LYS A 116 17.35 -42.59 26.84
CA LYS A 116 17.81 -43.99 26.76
C LYS A 116 19.01 -44.21 27.68
N LEU A 117 19.99 -43.31 27.67
CA LEU A 117 21.15 -43.36 28.57
C LEU A 117 20.73 -43.30 30.04
N LYS A 118 19.78 -42.42 30.39
CA LYS A 118 19.24 -42.33 31.76
C LYS A 118 18.55 -43.63 32.22
N LYS A 119 17.85 -44.33 31.32
CA LYS A 119 17.19 -45.61 31.62
C LYS A 119 18.18 -46.77 31.80
N LEU A 120 19.37 -46.67 31.20
CA LEU A 120 20.45 -47.65 31.34
C LEU A 120 21.32 -47.41 32.59
N GLN A 121 21.18 -46.26 33.25
CA GLN A 121 21.84 -45.93 34.51
C GLN A 121 21.01 -46.30 35.76
N ILE A 122 20.10 -47.28 35.64
CA ILE A 122 19.36 -47.89 36.76
C ILE A 122 19.74 -49.37 36.87
#